data_AF-A0A2M9IBG7-F1
#
_entry.id   AF-A0A2M9IBG7-F1
#
_cell.length_a   1.000
_cell.length_b   1.000
_cell.length_c   1.000
_cell.angle_alpha   90.00
_cell.angle_beta   90.00
_cell.angle_gamma   90.00
#
_symmetry.space_group_name_H-M   'P 1'
#
loop_
_entity.id
_entity.type
_entity.pdbx_description
1 polymer ?
#
loop_
_entity_poly.entity_id
_entity_poly.type
_entity_poly.pdbx_seq_one_letter_code
_entity_poly.pdbx_strand_id
1 'polypeptide(L)'
;MQTAVLDNADSEDPVELPTDAVDLELFRQGHVGRTFWCGVWLGGCGGRLTTRLCTDKICHFAHVPDPDAPDSPCRRTSSRSSGSGSADHLYVKAAVADWMARHGLSGDARILRDPAGEVRLGAQITAEPSGHKPLRFILDPSALLVPGEFDADTVFGPDIEPNPRLLREQGYVHRVRCVSEGAHRKVQFGTQSSDGAVDWYDFTADNVQLAPEGLSTRAATEIRRRRSHTVPIGAHARDFTEKTPAASASTSATAVPDTPEDRTELVKALREALAGRVSVTPLQRCLDRLEAATRQGATAQENELIRQASDVLLRLRRGVGAAAPDRPQRKKPTRFLPAPAAASTEKTSTRPAKNGPRQERQARRAAVRQARNILLRLTQPVPLSDAEMQQMGRDLTAALNTAGDKLLPSERRKAQAWIDHPTQPEPARTPFERHALAPDHLRSAATAVRGALKKAAREQTTTSWSRLQRQLGSALPRMTGAERISVLSLVDQQTPKDQPLLSSLVAAGDPGMAASYREVAAALGLEVPADDDELRDVLEADVQQVHHHWRHQ
;
A
#
# COMPACT_ATOMS: atom_id res chain seq x y z
N MET A 1 -18.34 2.04 -19.86
CA MET A 1 -17.19 1.12 -19.66
C MET A 1 -15.90 1.89 -19.90
N GLN A 2 -14.81 1.60 -19.19
CA GLN A 2 -13.53 2.28 -19.37
C GLN A 2 -12.53 1.52 -20.23
N THR A 3 -12.76 0.24 -20.50
CA THR A 3 -11.84 -0.57 -21.30
C THR A 3 -12.54 -1.25 -22.47
N ALA A 4 -11.81 -1.39 -23.57
CA ALA A 4 -12.21 -2.05 -24.80
C ALA A 4 -11.02 -2.86 -25.36
N VAL A 5 -11.26 -3.60 -26.43
CA VAL A 5 -10.20 -4.19 -27.27
C VAL A 5 -10.26 -3.58 -28.67
N LEU A 6 -9.12 -3.56 -29.36
CA LEU A 6 -9.01 -2.95 -30.68
C LEU A 6 -9.36 -3.92 -31.82
N ASP A 7 -9.96 -3.40 -32.88
CA ASP A 7 -10.24 -3.99 -34.20
C ASP A 7 -11.30 -5.10 -34.29
N ASN A 8 -11.36 -6.03 -33.33
CA ASN A 8 -12.36 -7.09 -33.31
C ASN A 8 -12.64 -7.61 -31.89
N ALA A 9 -13.75 -8.34 -31.71
CA ALA A 9 -14.20 -8.83 -30.40
C ALA A 9 -13.25 -9.85 -29.73
N ASP A 10 -12.50 -10.62 -30.52
CA ASP A 10 -11.57 -11.65 -30.05
C ASP A 10 -10.14 -11.13 -29.85
N SER A 11 -9.92 -9.85 -30.13
CA SER A 11 -8.65 -9.18 -29.94
C SER A 11 -8.21 -9.18 -28.48
N GLU A 12 -6.91 -9.35 -28.28
CA GLU A 12 -6.26 -9.25 -26.98
C GLU A 12 -5.51 -7.91 -26.80
N ASP A 13 -5.64 -6.98 -27.75
CA ASP A 13 -5.02 -5.64 -27.73
C ASP A 13 -5.92 -4.69 -26.92
N PRO A 14 -5.60 -4.43 -25.63
CA PRO A 14 -6.49 -3.71 -24.74
C PRO A 14 -6.30 -2.20 -24.86
N VAL A 15 -7.39 -1.48 -24.65
CA VAL A 15 -7.36 -0.02 -24.62
C VAL A 15 -8.19 0.54 -23.47
N GLU A 16 -7.62 1.48 -22.73
CA GLU A 16 -8.28 2.24 -21.66
C GLU A 16 -8.68 3.62 -22.19
N LEU A 17 -9.94 3.99 -22.02
CA LEU A 17 -10.41 5.31 -22.39
C LEU A 17 -9.99 6.34 -21.34
N PRO A 18 -9.37 7.47 -21.74
CA PRO A 18 -9.13 8.56 -20.82
C PRO A 18 -10.43 9.11 -20.23
N THR A 19 -10.34 9.52 -18.97
CA THR A 19 -11.49 10.05 -18.22
C THR A 19 -11.77 11.52 -18.52
N ASP A 20 -10.76 12.26 -18.98
CA ASP A 20 -10.81 13.68 -19.33
C ASP A 20 -11.18 13.90 -20.80
N ALA A 21 -11.84 15.02 -21.09
CA ALA A 21 -12.29 15.39 -22.43
C ALA A 21 -11.12 15.69 -23.39
N VAL A 22 -10.09 16.38 -22.93
CA VAL A 22 -8.91 16.75 -23.73
C VAL A 22 -8.11 15.50 -24.09
N ASP A 23 -7.87 14.64 -23.10
CA ASP A 23 -7.17 13.38 -23.32
C ASP A 23 -7.97 12.43 -24.23
N LEU A 24 -9.30 12.48 -24.19
CA LEU A 24 -10.15 11.71 -25.11
C LEU A 24 -9.98 12.15 -26.56
N GLU A 25 -9.81 13.45 -26.82
CA GLU A 25 -9.58 13.94 -28.18
C GLU A 25 -8.22 13.47 -28.71
N LEU A 26 -7.17 13.55 -27.90
CA LEU A 26 -5.84 12.99 -28.23
C LEU A 26 -5.92 11.48 -28.45
N PHE A 27 -6.67 10.78 -27.61
CA PHE A 27 -6.92 9.36 -27.75
C PHE A 27 -7.58 9.00 -29.08
N ARG A 28 -8.61 9.76 -29.50
CA ARG A 28 -9.29 9.57 -30.77
C ARG A 28 -8.35 9.79 -31.95
N GLN A 29 -7.49 10.81 -31.88
CA GLN A 29 -6.48 11.08 -32.91
C GLN A 29 -5.44 9.95 -33.00
N GLY A 30 -5.01 9.41 -31.87
CA GLY A 30 -4.07 8.27 -31.82
C GLY A 30 -4.64 6.95 -32.34
N HIS A 31 -5.96 6.82 -32.42
CA HIS A 31 -6.66 5.59 -32.83
C HIS A 31 -7.52 5.79 -34.09
N VAL A 32 -7.19 6.77 -34.94
CA VAL A 32 -7.90 6.98 -36.21
C VAL A 32 -7.84 5.70 -37.06
N GLY A 33 -9.00 5.26 -37.55
CA GLY A 33 -9.13 4.06 -38.37
C GLY A 33 -9.18 2.74 -37.59
N ARG A 34 -8.93 2.75 -36.28
CA ARG A 34 -9.13 1.58 -35.41
C ARG A 34 -10.58 1.50 -34.95
N THR A 35 -11.05 0.31 -34.61
CA THR A 35 -12.39 0.10 -34.04
C THR A 35 -12.30 -0.42 -32.60
N PHE A 36 -13.33 -0.15 -31.80
CA PHE A 36 -13.37 -0.51 -30.38
C PHE A 36 -14.45 -1.56 -30.14
N TRP A 37 -14.15 -2.57 -29.32
CA TRP A 37 -15.03 -3.69 -29.10
C TRP A 37 -15.15 -4.06 -27.63
N CYS A 38 -16.34 -4.52 -27.25
CA CYS A 38 -16.63 -5.10 -25.94
C CYS A 38 -16.07 -6.53 -25.90
N GLY A 39 -14.74 -6.64 -25.86
CA GLY A 39 -14.03 -7.89 -26.16
C GLY A 39 -14.39 -9.07 -25.27
N VAL A 40 -14.33 -10.28 -25.83
CA VAL A 40 -14.63 -11.53 -25.13
C VAL A 40 -13.65 -11.78 -23.98
N TRP A 41 -12.39 -11.39 -24.17
CA TRP A 41 -11.35 -11.50 -23.15
C TRP A 41 -11.52 -10.54 -21.98
N LEU A 42 -12.38 -9.53 -22.11
CA LEU A 42 -12.81 -8.65 -21.02
C LEU A 42 -14.06 -9.16 -20.30
N GLY A 43 -14.55 -10.36 -20.66
CA GLY A 43 -15.89 -10.84 -20.27
C GLY A 43 -17.02 -10.03 -20.92
N GLY A 44 -16.75 -9.43 -22.08
CA GLY A 44 -17.69 -8.63 -22.85
C GLY A 44 -18.61 -9.44 -23.75
N CYS A 45 -19.61 -8.77 -24.34
CA CYS A 45 -20.60 -9.39 -25.22
C CYS A 45 -20.15 -9.48 -26.69
N GLY A 46 -18.97 -8.97 -27.04
CA GLY A 46 -18.50 -8.89 -28.43
C GLY A 46 -19.12 -7.75 -29.25
N GLY A 47 -19.98 -6.91 -28.65
CA GLY A 47 -20.58 -5.77 -29.34
C GLY A 47 -19.58 -4.64 -29.62
N ARG A 48 -19.79 -3.91 -30.73
CA ARG A 48 -18.98 -2.75 -31.10
C ARG A 48 -19.23 -1.59 -30.14
N LEU A 49 -18.15 -0.86 -29.82
CA LEU A 49 -18.17 0.28 -28.91
C LEU A 49 -17.87 1.59 -29.66
N THR A 50 -18.40 2.67 -29.09
CA THR A 50 -18.08 4.05 -29.46
C THR A 50 -17.65 4.83 -28.20
N THR A 51 -16.90 5.90 -28.40
CA THR A 51 -16.42 6.77 -27.32
C THR A 51 -17.43 7.87 -27.05
N ARG A 52 -17.85 8.04 -25.79
CA ARG A 52 -18.79 9.09 -25.38
C ARG A 52 -18.04 10.20 -24.65
N LEU A 53 -17.92 11.34 -25.33
CA LEU A 53 -17.45 12.59 -24.73
C LEU A 53 -18.51 13.09 -23.74
N CYS A 54 -18.10 13.31 -22.50
CA CYS A 54 -18.98 13.81 -21.44
C CYS A 54 -18.32 15.04 -20.82
N THR A 55 -19.05 16.15 -20.71
CA THR A 55 -18.57 17.38 -20.07
C THR A 55 -18.85 17.40 -18.56
N ASP A 56 -19.88 16.67 -18.13
CA ASP A 56 -20.40 16.70 -16.75
C ASP A 56 -20.23 15.34 -16.04
N LYS A 57 -19.82 14.31 -16.80
CA LYS A 57 -19.58 12.93 -16.35
C LYS A 57 -18.25 12.45 -16.90
N ILE A 58 -17.78 11.31 -16.40
CA ILE A 58 -16.54 10.69 -16.89
C ILE A 58 -16.76 10.17 -18.32
N CYS A 59 -15.83 10.49 -19.22
CA CYS A 59 -15.76 9.91 -20.56
C CYS A 59 -15.74 8.37 -20.48
N HIS A 60 -16.50 7.69 -21.34
CA HIS A 60 -16.60 6.23 -21.30
C HIS A 60 -16.96 5.65 -22.67
N PHE A 61 -16.66 4.37 -22.86
CA PHE A 61 -17.20 3.58 -23.97
C PHE A 61 -18.67 3.26 -23.75
N ALA A 62 -19.44 3.36 -24.82
CA ALA A 62 -20.84 2.95 -24.93
C ALA A 62 -21.00 2.00 -26.13
N HIS A 63 -21.96 1.07 -26.05
CA HIS A 63 -22.27 0.23 -27.21
C HIS A 63 -22.84 1.06 -28.35
N VAL A 64 -22.44 0.72 -29.57
CA VAL A 64 -23.16 1.18 -30.76
C VAL A 64 -24.50 0.44 -30.77
N PRO A 65 -25.64 1.14 -30.88
CA PRO A 65 -26.94 0.48 -31.02
C PRO A 65 -26.91 -0.43 -32.24
N ASP A 66 -27.16 -1.73 -32.03
CA ASP A 66 -27.32 -2.68 -33.12
C ASP A 66 -28.79 -2.68 -33.55
N PRO A 67 -29.12 -2.31 -34.80
CA PRO A 67 -30.50 -2.32 -35.29
C PRO A 67 -31.12 -3.73 -35.31
N ASP A 68 -30.31 -4.79 -35.38
CA ASP A 68 -30.78 -6.18 -35.47
C ASP A 68 -30.83 -6.92 -34.11
N ALA A 69 -30.23 -6.34 -33.05
CA ALA A 69 -30.18 -6.92 -31.71
C ALA A 69 -30.13 -5.86 -30.59
N PRO A 70 -31.22 -5.08 -30.39
CA PRO A 70 -31.24 -3.96 -29.44
C PRO A 70 -31.09 -4.38 -27.96
N ASP A 71 -31.36 -5.64 -27.62
CA ASP A 71 -31.55 -6.09 -26.23
C ASP A 71 -30.52 -7.11 -25.72
N SER A 72 -29.37 -7.32 -26.39
CA SER A 72 -28.38 -8.28 -25.87
C SER A 72 -27.75 -7.73 -24.58
N PRO A 73 -28.07 -8.27 -23.38
CA PRO A 73 -27.71 -7.62 -22.12
C PRO A 73 -26.22 -7.84 -21.87
N CYS A 74 -25.44 -6.78 -22.06
CA CYS A 74 -24.02 -6.84 -21.77
C CYS A 74 -23.78 -7.09 -20.27
N ARG A 75 -23.02 -8.14 -19.94
CA ARG A 75 -22.69 -8.49 -18.54
C ARG A 75 -21.62 -7.57 -17.91
N ARG A 76 -21.04 -6.64 -18.69
CA ARG A 76 -20.11 -5.60 -18.21
C ARG A 76 -20.80 -4.37 -17.64
N THR A 77 -21.77 -4.58 -16.75
CA THR A 77 -22.54 -3.53 -16.08
C THR A 77 -22.01 -3.17 -14.69
N SER A 78 -21.22 -4.04 -14.06
CA SER A 78 -20.64 -3.77 -12.74
C SER A 78 -19.41 -2.87 -12.82
N SER A 79 -19.12 -2.08 -11.78
CA SER A 79 -17.91 -1.25 -11.70
C SER A 79 -16.61 -2.06 -11.84
N ARG A 80 -16.63 -3.33 -11.41
CA ARG A 80 -15.47 -4.25 -11.45
C ARG A 80 -15.23 -4.87 -12.83
N SER A 81 -16.29 -5.05 -13.62
CA SER A 81 -16.21 -5.56 -15.01
C SER A 81 -16.17 -4.45 -16.06
N SER A 82 -16.42 -3.20 -15.67
CA SER A 82 -16.45 -2.03 -16.56
C SER A 82 -15.43 -0.94 -16.21
N GLY A 83 -14.70 -1.06 -15.10
CA GLY A 83 -13.66 -0.12 -14.68
C GLY A 83 -12.29 -0.40 -15.32
N SER A 84 -11.34 0.51 -15.11
CA SER A 84 -10.00 0.48 -15.70
C SER A 84 -9.23 -0.82 -15.46
N GLY A 85 -9.33 -1.40 -14.27
CA GLY A 85 -8.66 -2.66 -13.91
C GLY A 85 -9.23 -3.92 -14.61
N SER A 86 -10.35 -3.81 -15.33
CA SER A 86 -10.96 -4.98 -15.99
C SER A 86 -10.18 -5.52 -17.19
N ALA A 87 -9.16 -4.78 -17.65
CA ALA A 87 -8.27 -5.20 -18.73
C ALA A 87 -6.83 -5.49 -18.26
N ASP A 88 -6.56 -5.45 -16.95
CA ASP A 88 -5.19 -5.58 -16.41
C ASP A 88 -4.50 -6.85 -16.87
N HIS A 89 -5.25 -7.95 -17.02
CA HIS A 89 -4.69 -9.20 -17.50
C HIS A 89 -4.23 -9.15 -18.97
N LEU A 90 -4.91 -8.39 -19.83
CA LEU A 90 -4.47 -8.18 -21.20
C LEU A 90 -3.20 -7.33 -21.24
N TYR A 91 -3.14 -6.26 -20.43
CA TYR A 91 -1.94 -5.42 -20.33
C TYR A 91 -0.74 -6.18 -19.78
N VAL A 92 -0.92 -6.97 -18.72
CA VAL A 92 0.15 -7.80 -18.15
C VAL A 92 0.60 -8.85 -19.17
N LYS A 93 -0.32 -9.55 -19.86
CA LYS A 93 0.04 -10.50 -20.91
C LYS A 93 0.89 -9.84 -22.00
N ALA A 94 0.44 -8.70 -22.53
CA ALA A 94 1.16 -7.97 -23.56
C ALA A 94 2.56 -7.54 -23.09
N ALA A 95 2.67 -7.03 -21.86
CA ALA A 95 3.95 -6.62 -21.29
C ALA A 95 4.90 -7.80 -21.07
N VAL A 96 4.39 -9.00 -20.72
CA VAL A 96 5.21 -10.22 -20.61
C VAL A 96 5.70 -10.68 -21.97
N ALA A 97 4.84 -10.70 -22.98
CA ALA A 97 5.24 -11.06 -24.35
C ALA A 97 6.32 -10.11 -24.89
N ASP A 98 6.13 -8.80 -24.71
CA ASP A 98 7.09 -7.78 -25.11
C ASP A 98 8.40 -7.87 -24.32
N TRP A 99 8.35 -8.07 -23.00
CA TRP A 99 9.54 -8.29 -22.19
C TRP A 99 10.34 -9.53 -22.66
N MET A 100 9.67 -10.67 -22.94
CA MET A 100 10.34 -11.87 -23.48
C MET A 100 10.99 -11.57 -24.83
N ALA A 101 10.28 -10.91 -25.74
CA ALA A 101 10.78 -10.56 -27.07
C ALA A 101 12.04 -9.67 -27.00
N ARG A 102 12.04 -8.64 -26.14
CA ARG A 102 13.20 -7.76 -25.94
C ARG A 102 14.42 -8.49 -25.37
N HIS A 103 14.20 -9.52 -24.56
CA HIS A 103 15.27 -10.35 -23.99
C HIS A 103 15.68 -11.52 -24.90
N GLY A 104 15.13 -11.60 -26.12
CA GLY A 104 15.41 -12.69 -27.06
C GLY A 104 14.91 -14.06 -26.59
N LEU A 105 13.98 -14.09 -25.64
CA LEU A 105 13.39 -15.32 -25.12
C LEU A 105 12.27 -15.78 -26.06
N SER A 106 12.40 -16.99 -26.59
CA SER A 106 11.31 -17.67 -27.30
C SER A 106 10.32 -18.22 -26.28
N GLY A 107 9.01 -18.14 -26.55
CA GLY A 107 7.99 -18.57 -25.61
C GLY A 107 6.63 -17.97 -25.90
N ASP A 108 5.63 -18.36 -25.12
CA ASP A 108 4.26 -17.86 -25.26
C ASP A 108 3.72 -17.40 -23.89
N ALA A 109 2.82 -16.42 -23.92
CA ALA A 109 2.08 -15.95 -22.76
C ALA A 109 0.59 -16.17 -23.01
N ARG A 110 -0.13 -16.77 -22.06
CA ARG A 110 -1.53 -17.17 -22.22
C ARG A 110 -2.35 -16.79 -21.01
N ILE A 111 -3.57 -16.34 -21.27
CA ILE A 111 -4.58 -16.16 -20.23
C ILE A 111 -5.30 -17.48 -20.03
N LEU A 112 -5.40 -17.92 -18.78
CA LEU A 112 -6.10 -19.16 -18.46
C LEU A 112 -7.58 -19.01 -18.83
N ARG A 113 -8.04 -19.89 -19.73
CA ARG A 113 -9.47 -20.10 -19.98
C ARG A 113 -9.90 -21.27 -19.13
N ASP A 114 -10.76 -21.01 -18.16
CA ASP A 114 -11.37 -22.08 -17.38
C ASP A 114 -12.76 -22.42 -17.95
N PRO A 115 -12.91 -23.55 -18.67
CA PRO A 115 -14.19 -23.98 -19.20
C PRO A 115 -15.18 -24.41 -18.10
N ALA A 116 -14.71 -24.73 -16.89
CA ALA A 116 -15.58 -25.03 -15.75
C ALA A 116 -16.19 -23.75 -15.14
N GLY A 117 -15.61 -22.57 -15.42
CA GLY A 117 -16.08 -21.28 -14.93
C GLY A 117 -15.83 -21.05 -13.43
N GLU A 118 -14.97 -21.86 -12.81
CA GLU A 118 -14.55 -21.74 -11.41
C GLU A 118 -13.53 -20.60 -11.24
N VAL A 119 -12.64 -20.44 -12.23
CA VAL A 119 -11.64 -19.39 -12.31
C VAL A 119 -12.15 -18.28 -13.22
N ARG A 120 -12.15 -17.05 -12.68
CA ARG A 120 -12.54 -15.87 -13.45
C ARG A 120 -11.60 -15.68 -14.65
N LEU A 121 -12.16 -15.32 -15.80
CA LEU A 121 -11.37 -14.93 -16.97
C LEU A 121 -10.42 -13.78 -16.64
N GLY A 122 -9.14 -13.94 -16.96
CA GLY A 122 -8.09 -12.98 -16.61
C GLY A 122 -7.54 -13.09 -15.19
N ALA A 123 -8.00 -14.07 -14.39
CA ALA A 123 -7.47 -14.29 -13.04
C ALA A 123 -6.02 -14.77 -13.02
N GLN A 124 -5.59 -15.47 -14.07
CA GLN A 124 -4.24 -16.00 -14.21
C GLN A 124 -3.71 -15.82 -15.61
N ILE A 125 -2.42 -15.47 -15.69
CA ILE A 125 -1.61 -15.52 -16.91
C ILE A 125 -0.46 -16.47 -16.65
N THR A 126 -0.19 -17.34 -17.61
CA THR A 126 0.98 -18.22 -17.60
C THR A 126 1.88 -17.81 -18.75
N ALA A 127 3.17 -17.67 -18.48
CA ALA A 127 4.18 -17.45 -19.51
C ALA A 127 5.20 -18.58 -19.49
N GLU A 128 5.53 -19.10 -20.67
CA GLU A 128 6.40 -20.27 -20.85
C GLU A 128 7.64 -19.87 -21.67
N PRO A 129 8.61 -19.18 -21.06
CA PRO A 129 9.89 -18.92 -21.70
C PRO A 129 10.65 -20.23 -21.90
N SER A 130 11.09 -20.47 -23.13
CA SER A 130 11.79 -21.68 -23.55
C SER A 130 13.09 -21.85 -22.77
N GLY A 131 13.29 -23.04 -22.18
CA GLY A 131 14.47 -23.35 -21.36
C GLY A 131 14.37 -22.89 -19.90
N HIS A 132 13.24 -22.31 -19.48
CA HIS A 132 13.01 -21.85 -18.12
C HIS A 132 11.70 -22.42 -17.55
N LYS A 133 11.52 -22.29 -16.23
CA LYS A 133 10.26 -22.67 -15.58
C LYS A 133 9.12 -21.73 -16.01
N PRO A 134 7.87 -22.24 -16.09
CA PRO A 134 6.72 -21.39 -16.35
C PRO A 134 6.53 -20.32 -15.28
N LEU A 135 6.36 -19.09 -15.72
CA LEU A 135 6.03 -17.95 -14.86
C LEU A 135 4.52 -17.86 -14.69
N ARG A 136 4.05 -17.68 -13.46
CA ARG A 136 2.61 -17.58 -13.16
C ARG A 136 2.30 -16.21 -12.59
N PHE A 137 1.40 -15.48 -13.24
CA PHE A 137 0.88 -14.21 -12.75
C PHE A 137 -0.54 -14.43 -12.26
N ILE A 138 -0.76 -14.31 -10.95
CA ILE A 138 -2.08 -14.42 -10.34
C ILE A 138 -2.58 -13.00 -10.12
N LEU A 139 -3.69 -12.62 -10.75
CA LEU A 139 -4.28 -11.28 -10.68
C LEU A 139 -5.61 -11.25 -9.91
N ASP A 140 -6.28 -12.40 -9.78
CA ASP A 140 -7.52 -12.54 -9.01
C ASP A 140 -7.42 -13.76 -8.07
N PRO A 141 -7.90 -13.67 -6.82
CA PRO A 141 -7.90 -14.78 -5.88
C PRO A 141 -8.59 -16.06 -6.37
N SER A 142 -9.49 -15.98 -7.36
CA SER A 142 -10.13 -17.18 -7.93
C SER A 142 -9.13 -18.16 -8.57
N ALA A 143 -7.95 -17.68 -9.00
CA ALA A 143 -6.91 -18.54 -9.57
C ALA A 143 -6.06 -19.27 -8.52
N LEU A 144 -6.25 -19.00 -7.22
CA LEU A 144 -5.54 -19.67 -6.14
C LEU A 144 -6.24 -21.00 -5.79
N LEU A 145 -6.15 -21.99 -6.69
CA LEU A 145 -6.91 -23.25 -6.59
C LEU A 145 -6.40 -24.22 -5.50
N VAL A 146 -5.15 -24.10 -5.02
CA VAL A 146 -4.58 -24.99 -3.99
C VAL A 146 -3.81 -24.20 -2.92
N PRO A 147 -4.16 -24.31 -1.62
CA PRO A 147 -3.36 -23.76 -0.54
C PRO A 147 -2.04 -24.55 -0.39
N GLY A 148 -0.91 -23.96 -0.80
CA GLY A 148 0.42 -24.46 -0.41
C GLY A 148 1.35 -24.90 -1.54
N GLU A 149 0.90 -24.95 -2.79
CA GLU A 149 1.78 -25.07 -3.97
C GLU A 149 2.00 -23.68 -4.57
N PHE A 150 3.08 -23.03 -4.17
CA PHE A 150 3.50 -21.78 -4.80
C PHE A 150 4.98 -21.86 -5.10
N ASP A 151 5.31 -21.86 -6.39
CA ASP A 151 6.69 -21.71 -6.84
C ASP A 151 7.14 -20.26 -6.58
N ALA A 152 8.44 -20.08 -6.31
CA ALA A 152 9.10 -18.76 -6.22
C ALA A 152 8.79 -17.84 -7.41
N ASP A 153 8.42 -18.45 -8.54
CA ASP A 153 8.17 -17.84 -9.84
C ASP A 153 6.75 -17.25 -9.95
N THR A 154 5.98 -17.28 -8.86
CA THR A 154 4.63 -16.71 -8.80
C THR A 154 4.66 -15.21 -8.55
N VAL A 155 4.02 -14.46 -9.45
CA VAL A 155 3.89 -13.01 -9.39
C VAL A 155 2.46 -12.66 -9.00
N PHE A 156 2.30 -11.87 -7.94
CA PHE A 156 0.98 -11.55 -7.38
C PHE A 156 0.51 -10.16 -7.80
N GLY A 157 -0.76 -10.06 -8.22
CA GLY A 157 -1.47 -8.80 -8.38
C GLY A 157 -1.59 -8.02 -7.06
N PRO A 158 -2.01 -6.75 -7.10
CA PRO A 158 -2.00 -5.87 -5.92
C PRO A 158 -2.96 -6.33 -4.81
N ASP A 159 -4.08 -6.95 -5.19
CA ASP A 159 -5.15 -7.34 -4.26
C ASP A 159 -5.00 -8.76 -3.69
N ILE A 160 -3.90 -9.44 -3.98
CA ILE A 160 -3.65 -10.81 -3.51
C ILE A 160 -2.72 -10.78 -2.31
N GLU A 161 -3.14 -11.33 -1.18
CA GLU A 161 -2.25 -11.51 -0.04
C GLU A 161 -1.34 -12.73 -0.28
N PRO A 162 0.00 -12.54 -0.32
CA PRO A 162 0.94 -13.62 -0.49
C PRO A 162 0.97 -14.50 0.76
N ASN A 163 1.23 -15.79 0.58
CA ASN A 163 1.36 -16.71 1.71
C ASN A 163 2.51 -16.26 2.65
N PRO A 164 2.27 -16.07 3.96
CA PRO A 164 3.32 -15.71 4.92
C PRO A 164 4.48 -16.70 4.99
N ARG A 165 4.30 -17.96 4.54
CA ARG A 165 5.40 -18.94 4.42
C ARG A 165 6.37 -18.59 3.30
N LEU A 166 5.89 -18.15 2.13
CA LEU A 166 6.74 -17.71 1.01
C LEU A 166 7.63 -16.53 1.42
N LEU A 167 7.05 -15.52 2.08
CA LEU A 167 7.80 -14.38 2.60
C LEU A 167 8.83 -14.79 3.65
N ARG A 168 8.52 -15.78 4.51
CA ARG A 168 9.48 -16.29 5.49
C ARG A 168 10.62 -17.08 4.85
N GLU A 169 10.33 -17.96 3.90
CA GLU A 169 11.30 -18.84 3.26
C GLU A 169 12.19 -18.10 2.26
N GLN A 170 11.61 -17.24 1.41
CA GLN A 170 12.33 -16.55 0.35
C GLN A 170 12.78 -15.13 0.74
N GLY A 171 12.10 -14.51 1.71
CA GLY A 171 12.36 -13.14 2.17
C GLY A 171 11.69 -12.05 1.34
N TYR A 172 11.07 -12.41 0.22
CA TYR A 172 10.33 -11.49 -0.64
C TYR A 172 9.29 -12.24 -1.48
N VAL A 173 8.40 -11.49 -2.13
CA VAL A 173 7.53 -11.99 -3.21
C VAL A 173 7.51 -11.02 -4.38
N HIS A 174 7.16 -11.52 -5.57
CA HIS A 174 6.99 -10.68 -6.75
C HIS A 174 5.58 -10.11 -6.85
N ARG A 175 5.51 -8.87 -7.30
CA ARG A 175 4.28 -8.10 -7.49
C ARG A 175 4.15 -7.61 -8.91
N VAL A 176 2.92 -7.51 -9.40
CA VAL A 176 2.61 -6.83 -10.65
C VAL A 176 1.44 -5.88 -10.42
N ARG A 177 1.47 -4.71 -11.06
CA ARG A 177 0.33 -3.78 -11.10
C ARG A 177 0.28 -3.03 -12.41
N CYS A 178 -0.91 -2.56 -12.76
CA CYS A 178 -1.11 -1.62 -13.86
C CYS A 178 -1.34 -0.21 -13.30
N VAL A 179 -0.66 0.77 -13.87
CA VAL A 179 -0.78 2.19 -13.51
C VAL A 179 -1.11 2.98 -14.78
N SER A 180 -2.16 3.81 -14.72
CA SER A 180 -2.51 4.70 -15.83
C SER A 180 -1.61 5.94 -15.79
N GLU A 181 -0.94 6.25 -16.90
CA GLU A 181 -0.12 7.42 -17.13
C GLU A 181 -0.64 8.14 -18.39
N GLY A 182 -1.56 9.09 -18.20
CA GLY A 182 -2.27 9.75 -19.29
C GLY A 182 -3.16 8.76 -20.07
N ALA A 183 -2.94 8.66 -21.38
CA ALA A 183 -3.64 7.72 -22.27
C ALA A 183 -3.00 6.32 -22.32
N HIS A 184 -1.90 6.09 -21.59
CA HIS A 184 -1.17 4.83 -21.60
C HIS A 184 -1.32 4.10 -20.27
N ARG A 185 -1.46 2.78 -20.32
CA ARG A 185 -1.48 1.94 -19.12
C ARG A 185 -0.16 1.18 -19.03
N LYS A 186 0.61 1.48 -18.00
CA LYS A 186 1.96 0.93 -17.78
C LYS A 186 1.90 -0.25 -16.82
N VAL A 187 2.60 -1.33 -17.15
CA VAL A 187 2.77 -2.48 -16.27
C VAL A 187 4.04 -2.29 -15.44
N GLN A 188 3.89 -2.38 -14.13
CA GLN A 188 4.99 -2.32 -13.18
C GLN A 188 5.16 -3.66 -12.49
N PHE A 189 6.41 -4.02 -12.27
CA PHE A 189 6.82 -5.21 -11.55
C PHE A 189 7.57 -4.81 -10.30
N GLY A 190 7.27 -5.46 -9.19
CA GLY A 190 7.85 -5.11 -7.92
C GLY A 190 8.36 -6.31 -7.13
N THR A 191 9.29 -6.03 -6.24
CA THR A 191 9.73 -6.99 -5.22
C THR A 191 9.25 -6.48 -3.88
N GLN A 192 8.33 -7.21 -3.25
CA GLN A 192 7.85 -6.93 -1.90
C GLN A 192 8.72 -7.65 -0.88
N SER A 193 9.35 -6.90 0.01
CA SER A 193 10.15 -7.42 1.13
C SER A 193 9.26 -7.85 2.30
N SER A 194 9.84 -8.54 3.29
CA SER A 194 9.14 -9.00 4.49
C SER A 194 8.58 -7.87 5.38
N ASP A 195 9.10 -6.64 5.25
CA ASP A 195 8.60 -5.43 5.90
C ASP A 195 7.37 -4.81 5.19
N GLY A 196 6.95 -5.40 4.07
CA GLY A 196 5.84 -4.91 3.24
C GLY A 196 6.23 -3.81 2.25
N ALA A 197 7.48 -3.32 2.26
CA ALA A 197 7.95 -2.36 1.28
C ALA A 197 8.05 -3.02 -0.10
N VAL A 198 7.63 -2.30 -1.15
CA VAL A 198 7.65 -2.79 -2.53
C VAL A 198 8.49 -1.86 -3.40
N ASP A 199 9.57 -2.41 -3.96
CA ASP A 199 10.39 -1.71 -4.94
C ASP A 199 9.80 -1.92 -6.34
N TRP A 200 9.18 -0.89 -6.90
CA TRP A 200 8.51 -0.95 -8.21
C TRP A 200 9.43 -0.52 -9.36
N TYR A 201 9.40 -1.31 -10.42
CA TYR A 201 10.11 -1.09 -11.68
C TYR A 201 9.12 -1.10 -12.84
N ASP A 202 9.45 -0.39 -13.91
CA ASP A 202 8.82 -0.66 -15.21
C ASP A 202 9.14 -2.09 -15.62
N PHE A 203 8.12 -2.90 -15.86
CA PHE A 203 8.31 -4.32 -16.15
C PHE A 203 9.07 -4.53 -17.46
N THR A 204 8.92 -3.61 -18.39
CA THR A 204 9.56 -3.73 -19.70
C THR A 204 10.97 -3.15 -19.74
N ALA A 205 11.41 -2.45 -18.68
CA ALA A 205 12.76 -1.95 -18.57
C ALA A 205 13.75 -3.06 -18.14
N ASP A 206 15.04 -2.86 -18.39
CA ASP A 206 16.14 -3.82 -18.11
C ASP A 206 16.43 -4.07 -16.62
N ASN A 207 15.47 -3.77 -15.74
CA ASN A 207 15.56 -3.97 -14.30
C ASN A 207 15.01 -5.33 -13.84
N VAL A 208 14.34 -6.05 -14.74
CA VAL A 208 13.75 -7.37 -14.51
C VAL A 208 14.45 -8.39 -15.39
N GLN A 209 15.13 -9.34 -14.77
CA GLN A 209 15.91 -10.38 -15.46
C GLN A 209 15.30 -11.76 -15.20
N LEU A 210 15.54 -12.71 -16.10
CA LEU A 210 15.19 -14.10 -15.90
C LEU A 210 16.42 -14.86 -15.38
N ALA A 211 16.37 -15.24 -14.10
CA ALA A 211 17.36 -16.12 -13.47
C ALA A 211 16.89 -17.58 -13.54
N PRO A 212 17.76 -18.58 -13.27
CA PRO A 212 17.36 -20.00 -13.19
C PRO A 212 16.22 -20.26 -12.20
N GLU A 213 16.16 -19.46 -11.14
CA GLU A 213 15.15 -19.45 -10.08
C GLU A 213 13.94 -18.53 -10.36
N GLY A 214 13.71 -18.12 -11.61
CA GLY A 214 12.58 -17.29 -12.02
C GLY A 214 12.92 -15.84 -12.30
N LEU A 215 11.89 -14.99 -12.33
CA LEU A 215 12.08 -13.54 -12.46
C LEU A 215 12.88 -13.00 -11.28
N SER A 216 13.78 -12.05 -11.53
CA SER A 216 14.59 -11.43 -10.50
C SER A 216 14.76 -9.94 -10.76
N THR A 217 14.88 -9.18 -9.68
CA THR A 217 15.19 -7.75 -9.68
C THR A 217 16.43 -7.50 -8.86
N ARG A 218 17.00 -6.30 -8.96
CA ARG A 218 18.09 -5.87 -8.07
C ARG A 218 17.73 -6.02 -6.59
N ALA A 219 16.49 -5.71 -6.21
CA ALA A 219 16.01 -5.86 -4.83
C ALA A 219 15.95 -7.35 -4.41
N ALA A 220 15.43 -8.22 -5.28
CA ALA A 220 15.39 -9.66 -5.02
C ALA A 220 16.81 -10.24 -4.85
N THR A 221 17.74 -9.87 -5.73
CA THR A 221 19.15 -10.30 -5.66
C THR A 221 19.83 -9.81 -4.39
N GLU A 222 19.58 -8.58 -3.97
CA GLU A 222 20.10 -8.01 -2.71
C GLU A 222 19.60 -8.78 -1.48
N ILE A 223 18.30 -9.09 -1.44
CA ILE A 223 17.68 -9.85 -0.33
C ILE A 223 18.27 -11.26 -0.28
N ARG A 224 18.38 -11.96 -1.43
CA ARG A 224 19.03 -13.28 -1.50
C ARG A 224 20.47 -13.22 -1.01
N ARG A 225 21.26 -12.23 -1.43
CA ARG A 225 22.67 -12.06 -1.00
C ARG A 225 22.80 -11.86 0.51
N ARG A 226 21.95 -11.03 1.11
CA ARG A 226 21.98 -10.81 2.58
C ARG A 226 21.64 -12.08 3.34
N ARG A 227 20.67 -12.85 2.85
CA ARG A 227 20.25 -14.11 3.46
C ARG A 227 21.30 -15.21 3.30
N SER A 228 21.99 -15.29 2.16
CA SER A 228 23.09 -16.27 1.99
C SER A 228 24.34 -15.92 2.82
N HIS A 229 24.57 -14.65 3.14
CA HIS A 229 25.67 -14.21 4.01
C HIS A 229 25.35 -14.34 5.50
N THR A 230 24.08 -14.59 5.87
CA THR A 230 23.66 -14.76 7.26
C THR A 230 23.44 -16.25 7.52
N VAL A 231 24.48 -16.94 8.00
CA VAL A 231 24.34 -18.34 8.43
C VAL A 231 23.44 -18.39 9.67
N PRO A 232 22.35 -19.18 9.68
CA PRO A 232 21.60 -19.43 10.90
C PRO A 232 22.46 -20.20 11.90
N ILE A 233 22.54 -19.74 13.14
CA ILE A 233 23.34 -20.33 14.23
C ILE A 233 23.00 -21.83 14.48
N GLY A 234 21.86 -22.32 14.00
CA GLY A 234 21.44 -23.73 14.11
C GLY A 234 22.11 -24.71 13.11
N ALA A 235 22.87 -24.25 12.12
CA ALA A 235 23.50 -25.13 11.12
C ALA A 235 24.77 -25.84 11.63
N HIS A 236 25.32 -25.44 12.79
CA HIS A 236 26.49 -26.10 13.41
C HIS A 236 26.14 -27.19 14.43
N ALA A 237 24.86 -27.52 14.63
CA ALA A 237 24.45 -28.49 15.65
C ALA A 237 24.20 -29.93 15.11
N ARG A 238 24.53 -30.22 13.85
CA ARG A 238 24.46 -31.57 13.28
C ARG A 238 25.71 -31.89 12.50
N ASP A 239 26.77 -32.20 13.22
CA ASP A 239 27.76 -33.20 12.81
C ASP A 239 28.68 -33.51 14.00
N PHE A 240 28.17 -34.35 14.91
CA PHE A 240 28.97 -35.04 15.91
C PHE A 240 28.76 -36.54 15.77
N THR A 241 29.10 -37.10 14.62
CA THR A 241 29.38 -38.53 14.46
C THR A 241 30.28 -38.75 13.25
N GLU A 242 31.60 -38.63 13.44
CA GLU A 242 32.55 -39.75 13.28
C GLU A 242 34.00 -39.24 13.25
N LYS A 243 34.82 -39.96 14.01
CA LYS A 243 36.26 -39.78 14.25
C LYS A 243 36.99 -40.54 13.11
N THR A 244 38.06 -40.07 12.48
CA THR A 244 39.51 -40.14 12.87
C THR A 244 40.35 -39.78 11.60
N PRO A 245 41.70 -39.67 11.59
CA PRO A 245 42.40 -38.45 11.18
C PRO A 245 43.32 -38.63 9.95
N ALA A 246 43.60 -37.56 9.20
CA ALA A 246 44.86 -37.47 8.45
C ALA A 246 45.20 -36.02 8.10
N ALA A 247 46.48 -35.71 8.28
CA ALA A 247 47.16 -34.44 8.08
C ALA A 247 46.96 -33.82 6.69
N SER A 248 46.79 -32.50 6.63
CA SER A 248 47.91 -31.59 6.34
C SER A 248 47.40 -30.16 6.29
N ALA A 249 47.87 -29.38 7.27
CA ALA A 249 47.71 -27.94 7.33
C ALA A 249 48.53 -27.27 6.22
N SER A 250 47.95 -26.27 5.57
CA SER A 250 48.71 -25.13 5.06
C SER A 250 48.15 -23.88 5.73
N THR A 251 49.00 -23.35 6.61
CA THR A 251 48.90 -22.13 7.40
C THR A 251 48.50 -20.92 6.59
N SER A 252 47.60 -20.09 7.13
CA SER A 252 47.69 -18.63 7.02
C SER A 252 46.87 -17.93 8.11
N ALA A 253 47.57 -17.08 8.86
CA ALA A 253 47.10 -15.95 9.66
C ALA A 253 46.21 -16.24 10.88
N THR A 254 46.89 -16.46 12.01
CA THR A 254 46.42 -16.22 13.37
C THR A 254 45.77 -14.84 13.50
N ALA A 255 44.45 -14.80 13.70
CA ALA A 255 43.81 -13.64 14.33
C ALA A 255 43.97 -13.80 15.85
N VAL A 256 44.55 -12.77 16.45
CA VAL A 256 44.82 -12.60 17.88
C VAL A 256 43.53 -12.84 18.69
N PRO A 257 43.58 -13.54 19.84
CA PRO A 257 42.43 -13.63 20.73
C PRO A 257 42.11 -12.25 21.32
N ASP A 258 40.90 -11.75 21.08
CA ASP A 258 40.40 -10.50 21.64
C ASP A 258 40.50 -10.56 23.18
N THR A 259 41.27 -9.63 23.73
CA THR A 259 41.27 -9.32 25.16
C THR A 259 39.89 -8.71 25.49
N PRO A 260 39.31 -8.99 26.67
CA PRO A 260 38.06 -8.36 27.07
C PRO A 260 38.27 -6.85 27.14
N GLU A 261 37.79 -6.12 26.13
CA GLU A 261 37.88 -4.66 26.07
C GLU A 261 37.16 -4.07 27.30
N ASP A 262 37.86 -3.25 28.07
CA ASP A 262 37.33 -2.62 29.29
C ASP A 262 36.13 -1.73 28.93
N ARG A 263 34.95 -2.08 29.43
CA ARG A 263 33.68 -1.36 29.21
C ARG A 263 33.82 0.13 29.54
N THR A 264 34.65 0.48 30.52
CA THR A 264 34.89 1.86 30.95
C THR A 264 35.57 2.68 29.85
N GLU A 265 36.53 2.08 29.16
CA GLU A 265 37.26 2.70 28.04
C GLU A 265 36.36 2.83 26.80
N LEU A 266 35.50 1.85 26.53
CA LEU A 266 34.52 1.92 25.44
C LEU A 266 33.50 3.05 25.63
N VAL A 267 33.00 3.22 26.85
CA VAL A 267 32.09 4.32 27.21
C VAL A 267 32.79 5.68 27.05
N LYS A 268 34.05 5.78 27.46
CA LYS A 268 34.85 7.00 27.31
C LYS A 268 35.10 7.33 25.83
N ALA A 269 35.49 6.35 25.03
CA ALA A 269 35.72 6.51 23.58
C ALA A 269 34.44 6.96 22.84
N LEU A 270 33.27 6.42 23.20
CA LEU A 270 32.01 6.85 22.60
C LEU A 270 31.62 8.29 22.99
N ARG A 271 31.87 8.70 24.24
CA ARG A 271 31.67 10.09 24.69
C ARG A 271 32.59 11.07 23.96
N GLU A 272 33.86 10.70 23.79
CA GLU A 272 34.83 11.50 23.03
C GLU A 272 34.44 11.60 21.54
N ALA A 273 33.95 10.51 20.95
CA ALA A 273 33.45 10.50 19.57
C ALA A 273 32.18 11.35 19.39
N LEU A 274 31.33 11.45 20.41
CA LEU A 274 30.16 12.33 20.42
C LEU A 274 30.51 13.81 20.63
N ALA A 275 31.55 14.08 21.42
CA ALA A 275 32.02 15.44 21.69
C ALA A 275 32.84 16.02 20.51
N GLY A 276 33.56 15.17 19.77
CA GLY A 276 34.27 15.56 18.56
C GLY A 276 33.30 15.76 17.38
N ARG A 277 33.64 16.66 16.44
CA ARG A 277 32.96 16.72 15.12
C ARG A 277 33.41 15.52 14.25
N VAL A 278 33.09 14.31 14.69
CA VAL A 278 33.58 13.08 14.08
C VAL A 278 32.71 12.69 12.89
N SER A 279 33.34 12.10 11.86
CA SER A 279 32.65 11.56 10.69
C SER A 279 31.76 10.36 11.07
N VAL A 280 30.86 9.96 10.18
CA VAL A 280 29.90 8.87 10.42
C VAL A 280 30.60 7.54 10.79
N THR A 281 31.76 7.28 10.20
CA THR A 281 32.43 5.96 10.29
C THR A 281 33.06 5.67 11.66
N PRO A 282 33.82 6.58 12.30
CA PRO A 282 34.38 6.31 13.63
C PRO A 282 33.31 6.30 14.73
N LEU A 283 32.27 7.15 14.63
CA LEU A 283 31.16 7.15 15.59
C LEU A 283 30.36 5.84 15.52
N GLN A 284 30.09 5.33 14.31
CA GLN A 284 29.46 4.01 14.13
C GLN A 284 30.32 2.89 14.75
N ARG A 285 31.63 2.93 14.55
CA ARG A 285 32.54 1.90 15.09
C ARG A 285 32.56 1.87 16.62
N CYS A 286 32.53 3.02 17.29
CA CYS A 286 32.46 3.09 18.75
C CYS A 286 31.12 2.58 19.28
N LEU A 287 30.02 2.88 18.56
CA LEU A 287 28.69 2.39 18.90
C LEU A 287 28.60 0.86 18.80
N ASP A 288 29.02 0.29 17.67
CA ASP A 288 28.96 -1.16 17.44
C ASP A 288 29.77 -1.95 18.50
N ARG A 289 30.91 -1.40 18.95
CA ARG A 289 31.74 -1.99 19.99
C ARG A 289 31.10 -1.93 21.38
N LEU A 290 30.49 -0.80 21.75
CA LEU A 290 29.79 -0.68 23.04
C LEU A 290 28.51 -1.54 23.07
N GLU A 291 27.76 -1.61 21.98
CA GLU A 291 26.60 -2.49 21.84
C GLU A 291 27.00 -3.97 21.92
N ALA A 292 28.14 -4.35 21.31
CA ALA A 292 28.67 -5.71 21.43
C ALA A 292 29.08 -6.04 22.88
N ALA A 293 29.73 -5.09 23.58
CA ALA A 293 30.16 -5.28 24.97
C ALA A 293 28.99 -5.30 25.97
N THR A 294 27.83 -4.73 25.63
CA THR A 294 26.65 -4.61 26.51
C THR A 294 25.54 -5.63 26.22
N ARG A 295 25.74 -6.59 25.30
CA ARG A 295 24.76 -7.65 24.98
C ARG A 295 24.28 -8.49 26.17
N GLN A 296 25.06 -8.55 27.25
CA GLN A 296 24.74 -9.28 28.48
C GLN A 296 24.08 -8.40 29.57
N GLY A 297 23.72 -7.16 29.23
CA GLY A 297 23.06 -6.20 30.12
C GLY A 297 23.81 -4.86 30.15
N ALA A 298 23.13 -3.80 29.71
CA ALA A 298 23.60 -2.41 29.76
C ALA A 298 23.02 -1.69 30.97
N THR A 299 23.81 -0.81 31.58
CA THR A 299 23.31 0.13 32.58
C THR A 299 22.45 1.22 31.93
N ALA A 300 21.60 1.89 32.70
CA ALA A 300 20.76 2.99 32.20
C ALA A 300 21.58 4.13 31.57
N GLN A 301 22.79 4.40 32.10
CA GLN A 301 23.70 5.42 31.57
C GLN A 301 24.30 5.00 30.22
N GLU A 302 24.60 3.71 30.03
CA GLU A 302 25.10 3.17 28.75
C GLU A 302 24.00 3.17 27.68
N ASN A 303 22.78 2.77 28.04
CA ASN A 303 21.62 2.81 27.13
C ASN A 303 21.33 4.23 26.63
N GLU A 304 21.36 5.21 27.52
CA GLU A 304 21.15 6.61 27.15
C GLU A 304 22.26 7.13 26.23
N LEU A 305 23.51 6.69 26.44
CA LEU A 305 24.64 7.06 25.59
C LEU A 305 24.55 6.42 24.18
N ILE A 306 24.16 5.14 24.11
CA ILE A 306 23.91 4.41 22.85
C ILE A 306 22.80 5.08 22.05
N ARG A 307 21.72 5.48 22.73
CA ARG A 307 20.59 6.20 22.13
C ARG A 307 21.02 7.56 21.57
N GLN A 308 21.78 8.34 22.34
CA GLN A 308 22.31 9.63 21.89
C GLN A 308 23.24 9.49 20.67
N ALA A 309 24.12 8.48 20.66
CA ALA A 309 24.99 8.22 19.52
C ALA A 309 24.22 7.83 18.25
N SER A 310 23.19 7.01 18.39
CA SER A 310 22.30 6.60 17.30
C SER A 310 21.56 7.80 16.70
N ASP A 311 21.04 8.70 17.53
CA ASP A 311 20.36 9.92 17.10
C ASP A 311 21.30 10.85 16.30
N VAL A 312 22.55 11.01 16.75
CA VAL A 312 23.56 11.83 16.06
C VAL A 312 23.94 11.20 14.72
N LEU A 313 24.13 9.87 14.65
CA LEU A 313 24.39 9.16 13.40
C LEU A 313 23.24 9.29 12.39
N LEU A 314 22.00 9.20 12.87
CA LEU A 314 20.81 9.42 12.06
C LEU A 314 20.76 10.84 11.47
N ARG A 315 21.13 11.86 12.25
CA ARG A 315 21.21 13.26 11.77
C ARG A 315 22.32 13.45 10.74
N LEU A 316 23.50 12.88 10.99
CA LEU A 316 24.65 12.96 10.08
C LEU A 316 24.36 12.24 8.74
N ARG A 317 23.70 11.07 8.75
CA ARG A 317 23.32 10.33 7.54
C ARG A 317 22.19 10.99 6.75
N ARG A 318 21.31 11.74 7.41
CA ARG A 318 20.20 12.47 6.77
C ARG A 318 20.60 13.85 6.23
N GLY A 319 21.82 14.32 6.48
CA GLY A 319 22.32 15.61 5.97
C GLY A 319 21.58 16.83 6.53
N VAL A 320 20.91 16.71 7.68
CA VAL A 320 20.19 17.83 8.32
C VAL A 320 21.03 18.37 9.48
N GLY A 321 21.62 19.56 9.30
CA GLY A 321 22.25 20.33 10.38
C GLY A 321 23.76 20.59 10.29
N ALA A 322 24.40 20.48 9.12
CA ALA A 322 25.75 21.03 8.95
C ALA A 322 25.66 22.57 8.87
N ALA A 323 26.26 23.26 9.87
CA ALA A 323 26.48 24.70 9.78
C ALA A 323 27.30 25.01 8.51
N ALA A 324 26.83 25.98 7.73
CA ALA A 324 27.50 26.41 6.51
C ALA A 324 28.92 26.91 6.81
N PRO A 325 29.93 26.63 5.95
CA PRO A 325 31.23 27.25 6.10
C PRO A 325 31.12 28.76 5.84
N ASP A 326 31.82 29.51 6.67
CA ASP A 326 31.85 30.96 6.66
C ASP A 326 32.28 31.48 5.27
N ARG A 327 31.45 32.29 4.64
CA ARG A 327 31.76 32.90 3.34
C ARG A 327 32.59 34.18 3.58
N PRO A 328 33.70 34.39 2.86
CA PRO A 328 34.53 35.56 3.07
C PRO A 328 33.78 36.84 2.68
N GLN A 329 33.77 37.81 3.59
CA GLN A 329 33.15 39.12 3.41
C GLN A 329 33.75 39.85 2.20
N ARG A 330 32.94 40.04 1.15
CA ARG A 330 33.25 40.98 0.06
C ARG A 330 33.04 42.41 0.55
N LYS A 331 34.14 43.18 0.55
CA LYS A 331 34.20 44.61 0.88
C LYS A 331 33.20 45.41 0.03
N LYS A 332 32.40 46.26 0.68
CA LYS A 332 31.54 47.26 0.04
C LYS A 332 32.42 48.32 -0.65
N PRO A 333 32.19 48.66 -1.93
CA PRO A 333 32.66 49.93 -2.47
C PRO A 333 31.70 51.05 -2.09
N THR A 334 32.32 52.22 -2.05
CA THR A 334 31.90 53.50 -1.49
C THR A 334 30.78 54.16 -2.27
N ARG A 335 29.97 54.91 -1.51
CA ARG A 335 28.99 55.91 -1.95
C ARG A 335 29.55 56.82 -3.05
N PHE A 336 28.79 57.00 -4.13
CA PHE A 336 28.78 58.23 -4.92
C PHE A 336 27.35 58.78 -4.92
N LEU A 337 27.21 60.02 -4.46
CA LEU A 337 26.06 60.87 -4.74
C LEU A 337 26.24 61.48 -6.14
N PRO A 338 25.15 61.82 -6.85
CA PRO A 338 24.87 63.26 -6.97
C PRO A 338 23.38 63.65 -6.90
N ALA A 339 23.19 64.81 -6.25
CA ALA A 339 22.36 65.99 -6.55
C ALA A 339 20.84 65.89 -6.91
N PRO A 340 20.06 66.95 -6.60
CA PRO A 340 18.61 66.86 -6.47
C PRO A 340 17.81 67.32 -7.70
N ALA A 341 16.63 66.70 -7.81
CA ALA A 341 15.32 67.21 -8.24
C ALA A 341 15.21 68.18 -9.44
N ALA A 342 14.51 67.68 -10.48
CA ALA A 342 13.57 68.50 -11.24
C ALA A 342 12.23 67.77 -11.31
N ALA A 343 11.17 68.54 -11.09
CA ALA A 343 9.81 68.12 -10.82
C ALA A 343 9.12 67.45 -12.01
N SER A 344 8.23 66.51 -11.71
CA SER A 344 6.98 66.31 -12.45
C SER A 344 5.96 65.62 -11.54
N THR A 345 5.00 66.43 -11.14
CA THR A 345 3.69 66.05 -10.61
C THR A 345 3.01 65.03 -11.51
N GLU A 346 2.54 63.91 -10.98
CA GLU A 346 1.12 63.52 -11.01
C GLU A 346 0.86 62.10 -10.51
N LYS A 347 -0.28 61.99 -9.82
CA LYS A 347 -1.09 60.80 -9.53
C LYS A 347 -0.62 59.89 -8.40
N THR A 348 -1.09 60.28 -7.22
CA THR A 348 -1.41 59.44 -6.07
C THR A 348 -2.15 58.17 -6.50
N SER A 349 -1.38 57.12 -6.80
CA SER A 349 -1.85 55.74 -6.74
C SER A 349 -1.30 55.16 -5.45
N THR A 350 -2.15 55.01 -4.43
CA THR A 350 -1.88 54.19 -3.25
C THR A 350 -1.52 52.77 -3.70
N ARG A 351 -0.22 52.52 -3.84
CA ARG A 351 0.37 51.24 -4.20
C ARG A 351 0.57 50.46 -2.89
N PRO A 352 -0.05 49.30 -2.70
CA PRO A 352 0.18 48.52 -1.50
C PRO A 352 1.64 48.03 -1.49
N ALA A 353 2.23 47.99 -0.29
CA ALA A 353 3.60 47.56 -0.07
C ALA A 353 3.85 46.19 -0.72
N LYS A 354 4.81 46.12 -1.66
CA LYS A 354 5.21 44.85 -2.28
C LYS A 354 5.96 44.00 -1.25
N ASN A 355 5.24 43.07 -0.62
CA ASN A 355 5.82 41.99 0.17
C ASN A 355 6.82 41.20 -0.71
N GLY A 356 7.97 40.80 -0.14
CA GLY A 356 9.03 40.15 -0.91
C GLY A 356 8.64 38.77 -1.47
N PRO A 357 9.37 38.21 -2.47
CA PRO A 357 9.02 36.94 -3.13
C PRO A 357 8.91 35.74 -2.17
N ARG A 358 9.64 35.77 -1.05
CA ARG A 358 9.55 34.76 0.01
C ARG A 358 8.27 34.88 0.83
N GLN A 359 7.87 36.11 1.18
CA GLN A 359 6.63 36.36 1.93
C GLN A 359 5.41 36.00 1.07
N GLU A 360 5.44 36.32 -0.23
CA GLU A 360 4.38 35.93 -1.16
C GLU A 360 4.25 34.40 -1.29
N ARG A 361 5.37 33.67 -1.43
CA ARG A 361 5.34 32.19 -1.47
C ARG A 361 4.84 31.58 -0.16
N GLN A 362 5.18 32.17 0.98
CA GLN A 362 4.71 31.73 2.29
C GLN A 362 3.21 32.01 2.45
N ALA A 363 2.72 33.18 2.03
CA ALA A 363 1.31 33.55 2.04
C ALA A 363 0.49 32.60 1.15
N ARG A 364 0.95 32.30 -0.07
CA ARG A 364 0.30 31.33 -0.97
C ARG A 364 0.21 29.93 -0.35
N ARG A 365 1.28 29.46 0.31
CA ARG A 365 1.28 28.15 1.01
C ARG A 365 0.37 28.15 2.23
N ALA A 366 0.29 29.25 2.97
CA ALA A 366 -0.64 29.40 4.09
C ALA A 366 -2.09 29.37 3.59
N ALA A 367 -2.39 30.06 2.50
CA ALA A 367 -3.72 30.08 1.88
C ALA A 367 -4.19 28.70 1.39
N VAL A 368 -3.30 27.91 0.75
CA VAL A 368 -3.64 26.52 0.36
C VAL A 368 -3.99 25.65 1.57
N ARG A 369 -3.23 25.78 2.68
CA ARG A 369 -3.52 25.03 3.91
C ARG A 369 -4.83 25.48 4.55
N GLN A 370 -5.09 26.78 4.57
CA GLN A 370 -6.33 27.35 5.09
C GLN A 370 -7.55 26.85 4.30
N ALA A 371 -7.50 26.88 2.96
CA ALA A 371 -8.58 26.38 2.11
C ALA A 371 -8.86 24.89 2.34
N ARG A 372 -7.82 24.06 2.46
CA ARG A 372 -7.97 22.61 2.76
C ARG A 372 -8.57 22.34 4.13
N ASN A 373 -8.15 23.08 5.16
CA ASN A 373 -8.70 22.94 6.50
C ASN A 373 -10.18 23.33 6.55
N ILE A 374 -10.58 24.39 5.84
CA ILE A 374 -11.99 24.78 5.74
C ILE A 374 -12.78 23.70 5.02
N LEU A 375 -12.31 23.21 3.87
CA LEU A 375 -12.97 22.11 3.15
C LEU A 375 -13.10 20.84 4.01
N LEU A 376 -12.09 20.49 4.80
CA LEU A 376 -12.13 19.38 5.73
C LEU A 376 -13.17 19.60 6.85
N ARG A 377 -13.24 20.83 7.39
CA ARG A 377 -14.25 21.18 8.40
C ARG A 377 -15.66 21.08 7.86
N LEU A 378 -15.86 21.47 6.59
CA LEU A 378 -17.15 21.37 5.90
C LEU A 378 -17.55 19.93 5.55
N THR A 379 -16.61 18.98 5.56
CA THR A 379 -16.91 17.54 5.41
C THR A 379 -17.22 16.83 6.73
N GLN A 380 -17.08 17.49 7.88
CA GLN A 380 -17.38 16.88 9.18
C GLN A 380 -18.88 17.02 9.51
N PRO A 381 -19.49 15.99 10.14
CA PRO A 381 -20.91 15.97 10.48
C PRO A 381 -21.21 16.76 11.76
N VAL A 382 -20.56 17.91 11.94
CA VAL A 382 -20.76 18.79 13.10
C VAL A 382 -21.51 20.02 12.61
N PRO A 383 -22.72 20.31 13.13
CA PRO A 383 -23.49 21.47 12.71
C PRO A 383 -22.71 22.76 13.02
N LEU A 384 -22.70 23.67 12.04
CA LEU A 384 -22.04 24.97 12.14
C LEU A 384 -23.10 26.04 12.39
N SER A 385 -22.80 27.02 13.24
CA SER A 385 -23.66 28.20 13.39
C SER A 385 -23.63 29.06 12.13
N ASP A 386 -24.68 29.84 11.89
CA ASP A 386 -24.76 30.74 10.73
C ASP A 386 -23.59 31.74 10.68
N ALA A 387 -23.15 32.20 11.86
CA ALA A 387 -21.99 33.09 11.98
C ALA A 387 -20.67 32.40 11.57
N GLU A 388 -20.49 31.13 11.95
CA GLU A 388 -19.33 30.33 11.55
C GLU A 388 -19.35 30.02 10.05
N MET A 389 -20.52 29.73 9.47
CA MET A 389 -20.66 29.52 8.03
C MET A 389 -20.28 30.78 7.24
N GLN A 390 -20.76 31.95 7.65
CA GLN A 390 -20.39 33.21 7.02
C GLN A 390 -18.89 33.53 7.18
N GLN A 391 -18.30 33.19 8.33
CA GLN A 391 -16.87 33.37 8.55
C GLN A 391 -16.04 32.43 7.66
N MET A 392 -16.39 31.16 7.59
CA MET A 392 -15.72 30.18 6.73
C MET A 392 -15.86 30.52 5.25
N GLY A 393 -17.01 31.08 4.82
CA GLY A 393 -17.21 31.62 3.47
C GLY A 393 -16.18 32.69 3.13
N ARG A 394 -16.08 33.72 3.98
CA ARG A 394 -15.13 34.82 3.79
C ARG A 394 -13.68 34.32 3.77
N ASP A 395 -13.32 33.43 4.69
CA ASP A 395 -11.98 32.88 4.80
C ASP A 395 -11.63 31.99 3.60
N LEU A 396 -12.59 31.21 3.09
CA LEU A 396 -12.41 30.37 1.92
C LEU A 396 -12.24 31.20 0.65
N THR A 397 -13.06 32.24 0.45
CA THR A 397 -12.91 33.17 -0.68
C THR A 397 -11.55 33.88 -0.65
N ALA A 398 -11.13 34.37 0.52
CA ALA A 398 -9.81 35.02 0.69
C ALA A 398 -8.65 34.05 0.42
N ALA A 399 -8.77 32.81 0.89
CA ALA A 399 -7.78 31.76 0.65
C ALA A 399 -7.70 31.36 -0.83
N LEU A 400 -8.82 31.27 -1.55
CA LEU A 400 -8.84 30.99 -2.99
C LEU A 400 -8.13 32.09 -3.80
N ASN A 401 -8.44 33.35 -3.51
CA ASN A 401 -7.82 34.51 -4.18
C ASN A 401 -6.30 34.55 -3.96
N THR A 402 -5.82 34.09 -2.81
CA THR A 402 -4.40 34.08 -2.46
C THR A 402 -3.68 32.83 -2.94
N ALA A 403 -4.34 31.66 -3.02
CA ALA A 403 -3.72 30.38 -3.35
C ALA A 403 -3.32 30.23 -4.84
N GLY A 404 -4.02 30.91 -5.76
CA GLY A 404 -3.79 30.78 -7.20
C GLY A 404 -3.92 29.33 -7.68
N ASP A 405 -3.05 28.88 -8.58
CA ASP A 405 -3.08 27.54 -9.20
C ASP A 405 -2.45 26.43 -8.36
N LYS A 406 -2.22 26.66 -7.06
CA LYS A 406 -1.64 25.65 -6.16
C LYS A 406 -2.69 24.75 -5.49
N LEU A 407 -3.97 25.06 -5.62
CA LEU A 407 -5.08 24.15 -5.27
C LEU A 407 -5.42 23.26 -6.46
N LEU A 408 -5.74 21.99 -6.20
CA LEU A 408 -6.17 21.07 -7.26
C LEU A 408 -7.49 21.56 -7.89
N PRO A 409 -7.72 21.31 -9.19
CA PRO A 409 -8.97 21.71 -9.85
C PRO A 409 -10.24 21.15 -9.18
N SER A 410 -10.16 19.98 -8.56
CA SER A 410 -11.24 19.38 -7.77
C SER A 410 -11.49 20.12 -6.45
N GLU A 411 -10.43 20.56 -5.75
CA GLU A 411 -10.52 21.34 -4.52
C GLU A 411 -11.10 22.73 -4.79
N ARG A 412 -10.68 23.38 -5.88
CA ARG A 412 -11.20 24.69 -6.32
C ARG A 412 -12.70 24.60 -6.66
N ARG A 413 -13.13 23.58 -7.39
CA ARG A 413 -14.55 23.35 -7.71
C ARG A 413 -15.39 23.11 -6.46
N LYS A 414 -14.91 22.30 -5.51
CA LYS A 414 -15.60 22.07 -4.23
C LYS A 414 -15.73 23.34 -3.40
N ALA A 415 -14.66 24.13 -3.33
CA ALA A 415 -14.67 25.40 -2.61
C ALA A 415 -15.61 26.42 -3.25
N GLN A 416 -15.61 26.53 -4.59
CA GLN A 416 -16.50 27.43 -5.32
C GLN A 416 -17.97 27.02 -5.17
N ALA A 417 -18.28 25.73 -5.31
CA ALA A 417 -19.64 25.22 -5.14
C ALA A 417 -20.21 25.55 -3.74
N TRP A 418 -19.38 25.47 -2.70
CA TRP A 418 -19.80 25.82 -1.34
C TRP A 418 -19.90 27.33 -1.10
N ILE A 419 -19.07 28.15 -1.75
CA ILE A 419 -19.21 29.62 -1.71
C ILE A 419 -20.51 30.05 -2.40
N ASP A 420 -20.82 29.47 -3.56
CA ASP A 420 -22.01 29.80 -4.34
C ASP A 420 -23.29 29.33 -3.63
N HIS A 421 -23.21 28.20 -2.95
CA HIS A 421 -24.32 27.59 -2.21
C HIS A 421 -23.84 27.13 -0.83
N PRO A 422 -23.80 28.02 0.18
CA PRO A 422 -23.38 27.67 1.53
C PRO A 422 -24.46 26.86 2.22
N THR A 423 -24.49 25.56 1.94
CA THR A 423 -25.35 24.60 2.64
C THR A 423 -24.63 24.07 3.87
N GLN A 424 -25.37 23.88 4.96
CA GLN A 424 -24.83 23.13 6.09
C GLN A 424 -24.36 21.74 5.61
N PRO A 425 -23.29 21.17 6.21
CA PRO A 425 -23.03 19.76 6.06
C PRO A 425 -24.28 19.02 6.54
N GLU A 426 -25.08 18.47 5.61
CA GLU A 426 -26.21 17.63 6.02
C GLU A 426 -25.63 16.50 6.90
N PRO A 427 -26.25 16.19 8.05
CA PRO A 427 -25.90 14.97 8.78
C PRO A 427 -26.00 13.84 7.76
N ALA A 428 -24.90 13.11 7.56
CA ALA A 428 -24.74 12.17 6.46
C ALA A 428 -26.02 11.33 6.29
N ARG A 429 -26.79 11.57 5.23
CA ARG A 429 -27.85 10.66 4.83
C ARG A 429 -27.17 9.33 4.52
N THR A 430 -27.38 8.35 5.38
CA THR A 430 -26.92 6.99 5.23
C THR A 430 -27.37 6.44 3.86
N PRO A 431 -26.49 5.85 3.05
CA PRO A 431 -26.90 5.22 1.81
C PRO A 431 -27.79 4.01 2.14
N PHE A 432 -29.09 4.13 1.89
CA PHE A 432 -30.14 3.11 2.04
C PHE A 432 -30.29 2.55 3.47
N GLU A 433 -31.45 2.81 4.08
CA GLU A 433 -31.94 2.07 5.25
C GLU A 433 -32.12 0.58 4.91
N ARG A 434 -31.03 -0.18 4.98
CA ARG A 434 -31.13 -1.59 5.29
C ARG A 434 -31.67 -1.66 6.72
N HIS A 435 -32.87 -2.20 6.86
CA HIS A 435 -33.45 -2.45 8.19
C HIS A 435 -32.45 -3.31 8.98
N ALA A 436 -32.13 -2.90 10.21
CA ALA A 436 -31.25 -3.67 11.09
C ALA A 436 -31.75 -5.12 11.16
N LEU A 437 -30.83 -6.07 11.08
CA LEU A 437 -31.19 -7.49 11.15
C LEU A 437 -31.95 -7.78 12.44
N ALA A 438 -33.08 -8.48 12.32
CA ALA A 438 -33.89 -8.85 13.46
C ALA A 438 -33.05 -9.64 14.49
N PRO A 439 -33.30 -9.51 15.81
CA PRO A 439 -32.51 -10.17 16.85
C PRO A 439 -32.36 -11.68 16.67
N ASP A 440 -33.40 -12.35 16.15
CA ASP A 440 -33.36 -13.79 15.87
C ASP A 440 -32.37 -14.14 14.74
N HIS A 441 -32.24 -13.29 13.74
CA HIS A 441 -31.27 -13.46 12.66
C HIS A 441 -29.84 -13.27 13.17
N LEU A 442 -29.61 -12.31 14.09
CA LEU A 442 -28.31 -12.12 14.75
C LEU A 442 -27.94 -13.35 15.60
N ARG A 443 -28.90 -13.91 16.34
CA ARG A 443 -28.67 -15.12 17.16
C ARG A 443 -28.41 -16.38 16.31
N SER A 444 -29.14 -16.52 15.21
CA SER A 444 -28.91 -17.60 14.25
C SER A 444 -27.51 -17.48 13.60
N ALA A 445 -27.14 -16.27 13.18
CA ALA A 445 -25.80 -15.99 12.65
C ALA A 445 -24.70 -16.27 13.69
N ALA A 446 -24.90 -15.86 14.94
CA ALA A 446 -23.97 -16.14 16.03
C ALA A 446 -23.78 -17.64 16.28
N THR A 447 -24.84 -18.44 16.20
CA THR A 447 -24.74 -19.90 16.34
C THR A 447 -23.90 -20.51 15.22
N ALA A 448 -24.13 -20.09 13.97
CA ALA A 448 -23.37 -20.54 12.81
C ALA A 448 -21.88 -20.12 12.89
N VAL A 449 -21.63 -18.87 13.27
CA VAL A 449 -20.26 -18.32 13.47
C VAL A 449 -19.55 -19.07 14.60
N ARG A 450 -20.20 -19.30 15.74
CA ARG A 450 -19.63 -20.07 16.86
C ARG A 450 -19.24 -21.47 16.42
N GLY A 451 -20.07 -22.16 15.63
CA GLY A 451 -19.75 -23.47 15.07
C GLY A 451 -18.50 -23.44 14.17
N ALA A 452 -18.41 -22.45 13.27
CA ALA A 452 -17.25 -22.27 12.41
C ALA A 452 -15.96 -21.93 13.20
N LEU A 453 -16.07 -21.14 14.26
CA LEU A 453 -14.93 -20.79 15.12
C LEU A 453 -14.45 -21.97 15.96
N LYS A 454 -15.36 -22.79 16.49
CA LYS A 454 -14.98 -24.05 17.14
C LYS A 454 -14.26 -25.00 16.19
N LYS A 455 -14.70 -25.07 14.93
CA LYS A 455 -14.02 -25.84 13.89
C LYS A 455 -12.61 -25.29 13.63
N ALA A 456 -12.47 -23.98 13.43
CA ALA A 456 -11.17 -23.34 13.25
C ALA A 456 -10.23 -23.55 14.45
N ALA A 457 -10.77 -23.50 15.67
CA ALA A 457 -10.04 -23.76 16.90
C ALA A 457 -9.46 -25.18 16.95
N ARG A 458 -10.28 -26.19 16.60
CA ARG A 458 -9.85 -27.61 16.51
C ARG A 458 -8.81 -27.85 15.43
N GLU A 459 -8.97 -27.19 14.29
CA GLU A 459 -8.02 -27.25 13.17
C GLU A 459 -6.75 -26.42 13.43
N GLN A 460 -6.69 -25.70 14.57
CA GLN A 460 -5.58 -24.83 14.97
C GLN A 460 -5.30 -23.73 13.94
N THR A 461 -6.36 -23.16 13.38
CA THR A 461 -6.29 -22.07 12.41
C THR A 461 -6.97 -20.81 12.93
N THR A 462 -6.60 -19.66 12.38
CA THR A 462 -7.32 -18.40 12.51
C THR A 462 -8.17 -18.16 11.26
N THR A 463 -9.18 -17.31 11.38
CA THR A 463 -10.11 -17.00 10.29
C THR A 463 -10.32 -15.50 10.18
N SER A 464 -10.95 -15.06 9.09
CA SER A 464 -11.33 -13.66 8.90
C SER A 464 -12.84 -13.53 8.75
N TRP A 465 -13.38 -12.33 8.95
CA TRP A 465 -14.81 -12.13 8.80
C TRP A 465 -15.28 -12.43 7.37
N SER A 466 -14.46 -12.07 6.37
CA SER A 466 -14.73 -12.37 4.96
C SER A 466 -14.70 -13.87 4.65
N ARG A 467 -13.81 -14.64 5.30
CA ARG A 467 -13.78 -16.11 5.18
C ARG A 467 -15.02 -16.74 5.82
N LEU A 468 -15.43 -16.30 7.01
CA LEU A 468 -16.67 -16.75 7.66
C LEU A 468 -17.89 -16.48 6.77
N GLN A 469 -17.96 -15.30 6.15
CA GLN A 469 -19.06 -14.94 5.25
C GLN A 469 -19.12 -15.83 4.01
N ARG A 470 -17.97 -16.20 3.42
CA ARG A 470 -17.94 -17.15 2.30
C ARG A 470 -18.33 -18.56 2.72
N GLN A 471 -17.82 -19.04 3.85
CA GLN A 471 -18.05 -20.40 4.34
C GLN A 471 -19.50 -20.62 4.81
N LEU A 472 -20.08 -19.62 5.46
CA LEU A 472 -21.43 -19.71 6.02
C LEU A 472 -22.51 -19.23 5.05
N GLY A 473 -22.14 -18.50 4.00
CA GLY A 473 -23.05 -18.10 2.91
C GLY A 473 -24.30 -17.40 3.43
N SER A 474 -25.47 -17.97 3.16
CA SER A 474 -26.77 -17.43 3.59
C SER A 474 -26.96 -17.40 5.12
N ALA A 475 -26.24 -18.24 5.87
CA ALA A 475 -26.28 -18.23 7.34
C ALA A 475 -25.55 -17.04 7.97
N LEU A 476 -24.71 -16.34 7.19
CA LEU A 476 -24.07 -15.08 7.59
C LEU A 476 -24.38 -14.00 6.54
N PRO A 477 -25.56 -13.36 6.60
CA PRO A 477 -25.97 -12.34 5.64
C PRO A 477 -25.01 -11.15 5.66
N ARG A 478 -25.12 -10.22 4.71
CA ARG A 478 -24.29 -9.00 4.74
C ARG A 478 -24.66 -8.15 5.96
N MET A 479 -23.71 -7.91 6.86
CA MET A 479 -23.91 -7.17 8.12
C MET A 479 -23.04 -5.90 8.16
N THR A 480 -23.58 -4.86 8.81
CA THR A 480 -22.88 -3.63 9.20
C THR A 480 -21.86 -3.90 10.31
N GLY A 481 -20.92 -2.98 10.56
CA GLY A 481 -19.92 -3.15 11.63
C GLY A 481 -20.53 -3.44 13.01
N ALA A 482 -21.54 -2.66 13.40
CA ALA A 482 -22.25 -2.82 14.67
C ALA A 482 -22.96 -4.18 14.81
N GLU A 483 -23.55 -4.68 13.73
CA GLU A 483 -24.18 -6.01 13.71
C GLU A 483 -23.13 -7.14 13.82
N ARG A 484 -21.92 -6.97 13.25
CA ARG A 484 -20.81 -7.94 13.41
C ARG A 484 -20.34 -8.02 14.85
N ILE A 485 -20.18 -6.87 15.50
CA ILE A 485 -19.84 -6.78 16.93
C ILE A 485 -20.92 -7.49 17.75
N SER A 486 -22.20 -7.21 17.49
CA SER A 486 -23.31 -7.87 18.18
C SER A 486 -23.29 -9.39 18.02
N VAL A 487 -23.00 -9.90 16.82
CA VAL A 487 -22.87 -11.35 16.57
C VAL A 487 -21.70 -11.95 17.32
N LEU A 488 -20.51 -11.32 17.31
CA LEU A 488 -19.34 -11.83 18.02
C LEU A 488 -19.51 -11.77 19.53
N SER A 489 -20.15 -10.73 20.06
CA SER A 489 -20.54 -10.68 21.47
C SER A 489 -21.50 -11.82 21.83
N LEU A 490 -22.49 -12.13 20.98
CA LEU A 490 -23.39 -13.27 21.19
C LEU A 490 -22.66 -14.62 21.10
N VAL A 491 -21.66 -14.75 20.22
CA VAL A 491 -20.80 -15.93 20.14
C VAL A 491 -20.10 -16.17 21.47
N ASP A 492 -19.51 -15.12 22.05
CA ASP A 492 -18.67 -15.21 23.23
C ASP A 492 -19.40 -15.13 24.56
N GLN A 493 -20.65 -14.64 24.59
CA GLN A 493 -21.55 -14.79 25.75
C GLN A 493 -21.76 -16.26 26.14
N GLN A 494 -21.61 -17.18 25.18
CA GLN A 494 -21.71 -18.62 25.43
C GLN A 494 -20.36 -19.27 25.79
N THR A 495 -19.27 -18.50 25.86
CA THR A 495 -17.95 -18.95 26.29
C THR A 495 -17.83 -18.78 27.81
N PRO A 496 -17.44 -19.83 28.57
CA PRO A 496 -17.21 -19.71 30.00
C PRO A 496 -16.18 -18.63 30.36
N LYS A 497 -16.35 -17.97 31.51
CA LYS A 497 -15.51 -16.83 31.92
C LYS A 497 -14.02 -17.17 32.13
N ASP A 498 -13.72 -18.44 32.33
CA ASP A 498 -12.39 -19.01 32.50
C ASP A 498 -11.75 -19.45 31.19
N GLN A 499 -12.41 -19.24 30.05
CA GLN A 499 -11.93 -19.62 28.73
C GLN A 499 -11.65 -18.39 27.84
N PRO A 500 -10.63 -18.47 26.98
CA PRO A 500 -10.33 -17.41 26.02
C PRO A 500 -11.46 -17.25 25.00
N LEU A 501 -11.70 -16.01 24.57
CA LEU A 501 -12.79 -15.68 23.65
C LEU A 501 -12.55 -16.31 22.28
N LEU A 502 -13.59 -16.88 21.66
CA LEU A 502 -13.49 -17.46 20.32
C LEU A 502 -13.35 -16.37 19.25
N SER A 503 -13.82 -15.14 19.51
CA SER A 503 -13.61 -14.01 18.60
C SER A 503 -12.14 -13.61 18.42
N SER A 504 -11.24 -14.02 19.33
CA SER A 504 -9.79 -13.84 19.18
C SER A 504 -9.26 -14.46 17.88
N LEU A 505 -9.81 -15.60 17.45
CA LEU A 505 -9.46 -16.28 16.20
C LEU A 505 -9.82 -15.46 14.95
N VAL A 506 -10.83 -14.59 15.04
CA VAL A 506 -11.21 -13.65 13.96
C VAL A 506 -10.35 -12.41 14.02
N ALA A 507 -10.15 -11.86 15.22
CA ALA A 507 -9.35 -10.65 15.44
C ALA A 507 -7.89 -10.84 15.03
N ALA A 508 -7.30 -12.01 15.30
CA ALA A 508 -5.94 -12.34 14.89
C ALA A 508 -5.79 -12.63 13.38
N GLY A 509 -6.87 -13.05 12.71
CA GLY A 509 -6.86 -13.36 11.27
C GLY A 509 -7.35 -12.22 10.37
N ASP A 510 -7.77 -11.09 10.95
CA ASP A 510 -8.32 -9.94 10.24
C ASP A 510 -7.97 -8.62 10.96
N PRO A 511 -6.99 -7.83 10.46
CA PRO A 511 -6.59 -6.57 11.08
C PRO A 511 -7.74 -5.57 11.22
N GLY A 512 -8.74 -5.63 10.33
CA GLY A 512 -9.93 -4.77 10.39
C GLY A 512 -10.88 -5.14 11.54
N MET A 513 -10.74 -6.33 12.12
CA MET A 513 -11.55 -6.82 13.24
C MET A 513 -10.86 -6.67 14.59
N ALA A 514 -9.57 -6.30 14.63
CA ALA A 514 -8.85 -6.04 15.89
C ALA A 514 -9.48 -4.88 16.68
N ALA A 515 -9.89 -3.80 16.00
CA ALA A 515 -10.63 -2.71 16.62
C ALA A 515 -12.01 -3.17 17.13
N SER A 516 -12.71 -4.01 16.36
CA SER A 516 -14.00 -4.58 16.77
C SER A 516 -13.88 -5.56 17.93
N TYR A 517 -12.73 -6.23 18.13
CA TYR A 517 -12.49 -7.10 19.29
C TYR A 517 -12.54 -6.34 20.61
N ARG A 518 -12.02 -5.11 20.64
CA ARG A 518 -12.11 -4.22 21.82
C ARG A 518 -13.56 -3.94 22.19
N GLU A 519 -14.39 -3.66 21.19
CA GLU A 519 -15.82 -3.41 21.37
C GLU A 519 -16.57 -4.69 21.81
N VAL A 520 -16.19 -5.85 21.29
CA VAL A 520 -16.74 -7.15 21.71
C VAL A 520 -16.37 -7.46 23.17
N ALA A 521 -15.10 -7.28 23.54
CA ALA A 521 -14.61 -7.49 24.92
C ALA A 521 -15.28 -6.52 25.90
N ALA A 522 -15.39 -5.23 25.54
CA ALA A 522 -16.09 -4.23 26.33
C ALA A 522 -17.58 -4.58 26.52
N ALA A 523 -18.25 -5.08 25.49
CA ALA A 523 -19.64 -5.55 25.58
C ALA A 523 -19.82 -6.78 26.49
N LEU A 524 -18.75 -7.52 26.75
CA LEU A 524 -18.69 -8.65 27.70
C LEU A 524 -18.20 -8.22 29.09
N GLY A 525 -17.84 -6.95 29.28
CA GLY A 525 -17.29 -6.42 30.52
C GLY A 525 -15.82 -6.77 30.78
N LEU A 526 -15.07 -7.08 29.72
CA LEU A 526 -13.64 -7.41 29.77
C LEU A 526 -12.80 -6.19 29.35
N GLU A 527 -11.73 -5.92 30.09
CA GLU A 527 -10.77 -4.86 29.75
C GLU A 527 -9.66 -5.41 28.86
N VAL A 528 -9.30 -4.66 27.82
CA VAL A 528 -8.22 -5.00 26.88
C VAL A 528 -7.29 -3.78 26.68
N PRO A 529 -5.97 -3.98 26.51
CA PRO A 529 -5.00 -2.89 26.47
C PRO A 529 -5.26 -1.94 25.32
N ALA A 530 -5.30 -0.62 25.56
CA ALA A 530 -5.60 0.42 24.55
C ALA A 530 -4.57 0.50 23.41
N ASP A 531 -3.34 0.05 23.67
CA ASP A 531 -2.25 0.00 22.70
C ASP A 531 -2.43 -1.17 21.71
N ASP A 532 -2.04 -0.97 20.46
CA ASP A 532 -2.27 -1.94 19.37
C ASP A 532 -1.21 -3.05 19.32
N ASP A 533 0.01 -2.79 19.80
CA ASP A 533 1.05 -3.81 19.92
C ASP A 533 0.78 -4.69 21.14
N GLU A 534 0.38 -4.10 22.28
CA GLU A 534 -0.05 -4.86 23.46
C GLU A 534 -1.33 -5.69 23.18
N LEU A 535 -2.29 -5.15 22.42
CA LEU A 535 -3.47 -5.93 22.01
C LEU A 535 -3.08 -7.13 21.13
N ARG A 536 -2.06 -6.99 20.29
CA ARG A 536 -1.59 -8.08 19.42
C ARG A 536 -1.01 -9.22 20.25
N ASP A 537 -0.23 -8.90 21.27
CA ASP A 537 0.34 -9.89 22.20
C ASP A 537 -0.76 -10.62 22.98
N VAL A 538 -1.79 -9.89 23.44
CA VAL A 538 -2.98 -10.48 24.08
C VAL A 538 -3.73 -11.41 23.12
N LEU A 539 -3.96 -10.98 21.89
CA LEU A 539 -4.63 -11.80 20.87
C LEU A 539 -3.83 -13.05 20.53
N GLU A 540 -2.50 -12.95 20.42
CA GLU A 540 -1.64 -14.11 20.16
C GLU A 540 -1.72 -15.12 21.32
N ALA A 541 -1.68 -14.64 22.57
CA ALA A 541 -1.84 -15.48 23.75
C ALA A 541 -3.23 -16.15 23.81
N ASP A 542 -4.31 -15.39 23.57
CA ASP A 542 -5.68 -15.90 23.56
C ASP A 542 -5.87 -16.97 22.47
N VAL A 543 -5.32 -16.74 21.26
CA VAL A 543 -5.37 -17.72 20.16
C VAL A 543 -4.64 -19.01 20.54
N GLN A 544 -3.46 -18.91 21.15
CA GLN A 544 -2.72 -20.09 21.62
C GLN A 544 -3.51 -20.87 22.68
N GLN A 545 -4.17 -20.18 23.61
CA GLN A 545 -5.00 -20.81 24.63
C GLN A 545 -6.26 -21.46 24.02
N VAL A 546 -6.93 -20.79 23.07
CA VAL A 546 -8.07 -21.37 22.31
C VAL A 546 -7.61 -22.64 21.60
N HIS A 547 -6.50 -22.59 20.86
CA HIS A 547 -5.97 -23.75 20.14
C HIS A 547 -5.58 -24.89 21.07
N HIS A 548 -5.02 -24.58 22.25
CA HIS A 548 -4.69 -25.59 23.25
C HIS A 548 -5.95 -26.25 23.82
N HIS A 549 -6.95 -25.46 24.20
CA HIS A 549 -8.20 -25.94 24.77
C HIS A 549 -8.98 -26.85 23.79
N TRP A 550 -9.07 -26.42 22.52
CA TRP A 550 -9.84 -27.14 21.50
C TRP A 550 -9.07 -28.26 20.79
N ARG A 551 -7.76 -28.44 21.06
CA ARG A 551 -6.98 -29.57 20.53
C ARG A 551 -7.47 -30.92 21.08
N HIS A 552 -8.09 -30.93 22.26
CA HIS A 552 -8.48 -32.14 22.99
C HIS A 552 -10.00 -32.30 23.15
N GLN A 553 -10.81 -31.47 22.48
CA GLN A 553 -12.29 -31.47 22.48
C GLN A 553 -12.89 -31.64 21.08
#